data_AF-C4XPH2-F1
#
_entry.id   AF-C4XPH2-F1
#
_cell.length_a   1.000
_cell.length_b   1.000
_cell.length_c   1.000
_cell.angle_alpha   90.00
_cell.angle_beta   90.00
_cell.angle_gamma   90.00
#
_symmetry.space_group_name_H-M   'P 1'
#
loop_
_entity.id
_entity.type
_entity.pdbx_description
1 polymer ?
#
loop_
_entity_poly.entity_id
_entity_poly.type
_entity_poly.pdbx_seq_one_letter_code
_entity_poly.pdbx_strand_id
1 'polypeptide(L)'
;MSCRWLSAKCRMLFLRTRHEPGRPPPLQPPRKVRPGSVFRAGTGAGHRREVFMQPFVCAPTRSTPEVHFDAASHRHRMKGECYPENAAAFFGPLFTWVKAYLAAKPAGPVVFDLELVYFNSSSSKALLDLFEILERAAASGTNITVNWRYDKDNDIACECGEEFAEDAKALIFTLLAL
;
A
#
# COMPACT_ATOMS: atom_id res chain seq x y z
N MET A 1 18.93 9.90 -1.75
CA MET A 1 19.62 8.60 -1.53
C MET A 1 19.03 7.61 -2.50
N SER A 2 19.89 7.06 -3.35
CA SER A 2 19.54 6.39 -4.61
C SER A 2 18.96 5.01 -4.34
N CYS A 3 17.69 4.84 -4.71
CA CYS A 3 17.00 3.56 -4.84
C CYS A 3 17.83 2.66 -5.79
N ARG A 4 18.48 1.65 -5.22
CA ARG A 4 19.41 0.77 -5.93
C ARG A 4 18.85 -0.66 -5.88
N TRP A 5 18.15 -0.99 -6.96
CA TRP A 5 18.01 -2.33 -7.55
C TRP A 5 17.08 -3.33 -6.84
N LEU A 6 15.80 -3.37 -7.26
CA LEU A 6 15.13 -4.66 -7.45
C LEU A 6 15.95 -5.50 -8.44
N SER A 7 16.02 -6.81 -8.20
CA SER A 7 16.77 -7.77 -9.00
C SER A 7 16.44 -7.70 -10.51
N ALA A 8 17.38 -8.19 -11.33
CA ALA A 8 17.31 -8.19 -12.79
C ALA A 8 16.05 -8.86 -13.38
N LYS A 9 15.33 -9.69 -12.61
CA LYS A 9 14.08 -10.33 -13.02
C LYS A 9 12.88 -9.37 -13.02
N CYS A 10 12.72 -8.54 -11.97
CA CYS A 10 11.68 -7.50 -11.97
C CYS A 10 11.93 -6.42 -13.06
N ARG A 11 13.20 -6.20 -13.45
CA ARG A 11 13.58 -5.36 -14.60
C ARG A 11 13.14 -5.92 -15.97
N MET A 12 13.03 -7.23 -16.14
CA MET A 12 12.60 -7.82 -17.42
C MET A 12 11.12 -7.53 -17.71
N LEU A 13 10.27 -7.50 -16.67
CA LEU A 13 8.91 -6.95 -16.76
C LEU A 13 8.92 -5.43 -17.04
N PHE A 14 9.95 -4.71 -16.56
CA PHE A 14 10.06 -3.25 -16.67
C PHE A 14 10.54 -2.72 -18.05
N LEU A 15 11.17 -3.55 -18.89
CA LEU A 15 11.83 -3.10 -20.14
C LEU A 15 11.04 -3.32 -21.44
N ARG A 16 9.86 -3.96 -21.41
CA ARG A 16 9.12 -4.30 -22.65
C ARG A 16 8.04 -3.31 -23.10
N THR A 17 7.79 -2.22 -22.38
CA THR A 17 6.78 -1.23 -22.80
C THR A 17 7.28 0.20 -22.60
N ARG A 18 8.26 0.63 -23.40
CA ARG A 18 8.39 2.06 -23.73
C ARG A 18 7.50 2.37 -24.93
N HIS A 19 6.33 2.92 -24.67
CA HIS A 19 5.58 3.69 -25.65
C HIS A 19 5.06 4.93 -24.90
N GLU A 20 5.81 6.04 -24.96
CA GLU A 20 5.39 7.33 -24.40
C GLU A 20 4.42 8.02 -25.38
N PRO A 21 3.27 8.50 -24.87
CA PRO A 21 2.88 9.86 -25.25
C PRO A 21 2.34 10.68 -24.09
N GLY A 22 2.70 11.97 -24.06
CA GLY A 22 1.93 13.02 -23.40
C GLY A 22 2.37 13.39 -21.98
N ARG A 23 3.35 14.29 -21.85
CA ARG A 23 3.73 14.91 -20.58
C ARG A 23 2.74 16.04 -20.23
N PRO A 24 2.06 16.02 -19.06
CA PRO A 24 1.27 17.17 -18.61
C PRO A 24 2.15 18.31 -18.07
N PRO A 25 1.66 19.57 -18.10
CA PRO A 25 2.42 20.74 -17.65
C PRO A 25 2.59 20.80 -16.12
N PRO A 26 3.61 21.53 -15.62
CA PRO A 26 3.95 21.53 -14.19
C PRO A 26 2.91 22.23 -13.32
N LEU A 27 2.65 21.65 -12.14
CA LEU A 27 1.77 22.19 -11.10
C LEU A 27 2.43 23.41 -10.40
N GLN A 28 1.65 24.49 -10.22
CA GLN A 28 2.08 25.66 -9.47
C GLN A 28 2.04 25.42 -7.95
N PRO A 29 2.92 26.06 -7.16
CA PRO A 29 2.97 25.88 -5.72
C PRO A 29 1.79 26.56 -4.99
N PRO A 30 1.34 26.02 -3.84
CA PRO A 30 0.22 26.58 -3.08
C PRO A 30 0.55 27.92 -2.41
N ARG A 31 -0.46 28.79 -2.30
CA ARG A 31 -0.38 30.11 -1.64
C ARG A 31 -0.22 29.96 -0.12
N LYS A 32 0.66 30.76 0.48
CA LYS A 32 0.91 30.84 1.92
C LYS A 32 -0.32 31.42 2.65
N VAL A 33 -0.81 30.73 3.67
CA VAL A 33 -1.78 31.24 4.66
C VAL A 33 -1.05 31.53 5.97
N ARG A 34 -1.38 32.68 6.60
CA ARG A 34 -0.73 33.19 7.82
C ARG A 34 -1.14 32.42 9.08
N PRO A 35 -0.30 32.42 10.13
CA PRO A 35 -0.56 31.67 11.36
C PRO A 35 -1.53 32.42 12.30
N GLY A 36 -2.46 31.67 12.89
CA GLY A 36 -3.39 32.15 13.90
C GLY A 36 -3.53 31.16 15.05
N SER A 37 -3.00 31.59 16.20
CA SER A 37 -3.42 31.31 17.58
C SER A 37 -3.34 29.91 18.19
N VAL A 38 -2.54 29.89 19.26
CA VAL A 38 -2.40 28.90 20.34
C VAL A 38 -3.75 28.62 21.01
N PHE A 39 -4.05 27.34 21.26
CA PHE A 39 -4.97 26.94 22.32
C PHE A 39 -4.38 25.82 23.18
N ARG A 40 -4.61 25.99 24.49
CA ARG A 40 -3.98 25.30 25.62
C ARG A 40 -4.65 23.96 25.93
N ALA A 41 -3.89 23.13 26.63
CA ALA A 41 -4.15 21.73 27.00
C ALA A 41 -5.49 21.44 27.70
N GLY A 42 -6.00 20.23 27.45
CA GLY A 42 -6.98 19.53 28.28
C GLY A 42 -6.56 18.08 28.45
N THR A 43 -6.19 17.71 29.67
CA THR A 43 -6.00 16.33 30.15
C THR A 43 -7.36 15.64 30.23
N GLY A 44 -7.52 14.48 29.60
CA GLY A 44 -8.76 13.72 29.61
C GLY A 44 -8.57 12.26 29.21
N ALA A 45 -9.04 11.39 30.09
CA ALA A 45 -9.00 9.92 30.09
C ALA A 45 -9.07 9.21 28.73
N GLY A 46 -8.26 8.15 28.62
CA GLY A 46 -8.20 7.22 27.48
C GLY A 46 -9.56 6.63 27.12
N HIS A 47 -10.20 7.23 26.13
CA HIS A 47 -11.21 6.59 25.31
C HIS A 47 -10.48 6.04 24.08
N ARG A 48 -10.55 4.72 23.85
CA ARG A 48 -10.16 4.15 22.55
C ARG A 48 -10.93 4.91 21.47
N ARG A 49 -10.24 5.69 20.64
CA ARG A 49 -10.86 6.34 19.49
C ARG A 49 -11.17 5.24 18.49
N GLU A 50 -12.42 4.83 18.44
CA GLU A 50 -12.92 3.98 17.37
C GLU A 50 -12.82 4.77 16.06
N VAL A 51 -12.08 4.24 15.08
CA VAL A 51 -11.87 4.90 13.80
C VAL A 51 -13.12 4.66 12.95
N PHE A 52 -14.07 5.60 12.98
CA PHE A 52 -15.23 5.59 12.09
C PHE A 52 -14.80 6.00 10.68
N MET A 53 -14.38 5.02 9.88
CA MET A 53 -14.04 5.19 8.46
C MET A 53 -14.82 4.15 7.65
N GLN A 54 -15.44 4.57 6.55
CA GLN A 54 -16.14 3.64 5.67
C GLN A 54 -15.15 2.62 5.07
N PRO A 55 -15.47 1.32 5.05
CA PRO A 55 -14.63 0.32 4.41
C PRO A 55 -14.38 0.66 2.93
N PHE A 56 -13.16 0.40 2.46
CA PHE A 56 -12.86 0.47 1.04
C PHE A 56 -13.10 -0.89 0.42
N VAL A 57 -14.08 -0.99 -0.47
CA VAL A 57 -14.46 -2.24 -1.12
C VAL A 57 -14.41 -2.08 -2.63
N CYS A 58 -13.74 -3.02 -3.30
CA CYS A 58 -13.69 -3.13 -4.76
C CYS A 58 -13.94 -4.59 -5.13
N ALA A 59 -14.93 -4.84 -6.00
CA ALA A 59 -15.16 -6.17 -6.55
C ALA A 59 -14.05 -6.53 -7.53
N PRO A 60 -13.63 -7.81 -7.59
CA PRO A 60 -12.63 -8.25 -8.54
C PRO A 60 -13.14 -8.10 -9.97
N THR A 61 -12.24 -7.78 -10.89
CA THR A 61 -12.48 -7.87 -12.33
C THR A 61 -11.48 -8.83 -12.96
N ARG A 62 -11.43 -8.90 -14.29
CA ARG A 62 -10.40 -9.68 -14.98
C ARG A 62 -8.98 -9.13 -14.72
N SER A 63 -8.84 -7.83 -14.52
CA SER A 63 -7.54 -7.15 -14.44
C SER A 63 -7.30 -6.40 -13.13
N THR A 64 -8.27 -6.40 -12.21
CA THR A 64 -8.15 -5.74 -10.90
C THR A 64 -8.51 -6.70 -9.77
N PRO A 65 -7.80 -6.64 -8.64
CA PRO A 65 -8.03 -7.55 -7.54
C PRO A 65 -9.31 -7.17 -6.80
N GLU A 66 -9.87 -8.13 -6.09
CA GLU A 66 -10.78 -7.86 -4.98
C GLU A 66 -10.01 -7.07 -3.93
N VAL A 67 -10.62 -6.00 -3.41
CA VAL A 67 -10.06 -5.20 -2.31
C VAL A 67 -11.11 -5.07 -1.23
N HIS A 68 -10.75 -5.41 0.01
CA HIS A 68 -11.59 -5.20 1.18
C HIS A 68 -10.76 -4.69 2.35
N PHE A 69 -10.80 -3.37 2.57
CA PHE A 69 -10.09 -2.75 3.68
C PHE A 69 -11.07 -2.26 4.73
N ASP A 70 -10.95 -2.82 5.93
CA ASP A 70 -11.82 -2.51 7.06
C ASP A 70 -11.02 -1.88 8.22
N ALA A 71 -11.34 -0.62 8.51
CA ALA A 71 -10.71 0.14 9.58
C ALA A 71 -11.14 -0.36 10.97
N ALA A 72 -12.35 -0.93 11.11
CA ALA A 72 -12.87 -1.42 12.38
C ALA A 72 -12.20 -2.73 12.79
N SER A 73 -12.01 -3.66 11.85
CA SER A 73 -11.36 -4.94 12.11
C SER A 73 -9.83 -4.88 12.07
N HIS A 74 -9.25 -3.79 11.56
CA HIS A 74 -7.81 -3.64 11.25
C HIS A 74 -7.28 -4.76 10.33
N ARG A 75 -8.16 -5.30 9.48
CA ARG A 75 -7.81 -6.33 8.49
C ARG A 75 -8.12 -5.82 7.09
N HIS A 76 -7.11 -5.96 6.23
CA HIS A 76 -7.11 -5.43 4.88
C HIS A 76 -6.74 -6.54 3.94
N ARG A 77 -7.59 -6.82 2.94
CA ARG A 77 -7.36 -7.89 1.97
C ARG A 77 -7.27 -7.34 0.56
N MET A 78 -6.33 -7.87 -0.21
CA MET A 78 -6.27 -7.69 -1.66
C MET A 78 -6.00 -9.03 -2.32
N LYS A 79 -6.88 -9.48 -3.21
CA LYS A 79 -6.81 -10.82 -3.81
C LYS A 79 -7.10 -10.83 -5.31
N GLY A 80 -6.29 -11.57 -6.08
CA GLY A 80 -6.55 -11.88 -7.48
C GLY A 80 -5.55 -11.26 -8.45
N GLU A 81 -6.05 -10.89 -9.62
CA GLU A 81 -5.26 -10.34 -10.73
C GLU A 81 -5.03 -8.84 -10.56
N CYS A 82 -3.83 -8.32 -10.83
CA CYS A 82 -3.53 -6.90 -10.65
C CYS A 82 -2.73 -6.30 -11.81
N TYR A 83 -3.43 -6.07 -12.92
CA TYR A 83 -2.89 -5.43 -14.12
C TYR A 83 -3.87 -4.41 -14.74
N PRO A 84 -4.35 -3.42 -13.96
CA PRO A 84 -5.25 -2.39 -14.47
C PRO A 84 -4.63 -1.64 -15.65
N GLU A 85 -5.47 -1.28 -16.63
CA GLU A 85 -5.07 -0.42 -17.75
C GLU A 85 -4.59 0.95 -17.25
N ASN A 86 -5.24 1.46 -16.20
CA ASN A 86 -4.85 2.70 -15.52
C ASN A 86 -4.58 2.46 -14.04
N ALA A 87 -3.33 2.07 -13.74
CA ALA A 87 -2.89 1.83 -12.37
C ALA A 87 -3.03 3.06 -11.47
N ALA A 88 -2.78 4.27 -11.97
CA ALA A 88 -2.90 5.49 -11.18
C ALA A 88 -4.35 5.74 -10.72
N ALA A 89 -5.33 5.50 -11.61
CA ALA A 89 -6.74 5.62 -11.28
C ALA A 89 -7.20 4.54 -10.29
N PHE A 90 -6.68 3.31 -10.40
CA PHE A 90 -7.01 2.22 -9.50
C PHE A 90 -6.41 2.39 -8.09
N PHE A 91 -5.11 2.64 -7.99
CA PHE A 91 -4.41 2.73 -6.71
C PHE A 91 -4.57 4.08 -6.00
N GLY A 92 -4.93 5.16 -6.71
CA GLY A 92 -5.08 6.50 -6.12
C GLY A 92 -6.08 6.55 -4.94
N PRO A 93 -7.33 6.08 -5.13
CA PRO A 93 -8.32 5.98 -4.04
C PRO A 93 -7.85 5.07 -2.91
N LEU A 94 -7.20 3.95 -3.25
CA LEU A 94 -6.65 2.99 -2.29
C LEU A 94 -5.59 3.63 -1.39
N PHE A 95 -4.62 4.34 -1.97
CA PHE A 95 -3.59 5.05 -1.21
C PHE A 95 -4.16 6.16 -0.34
N THR A 96 -5.19 6.86 -0.83
CA THR A 96 -5.89 7.88 -0.05
C THR A 96 -6.51 7.25 1.20
N TRP A 97 -7.18 6.11 1.04
CA TRP A 97 -7.78 5.38 2.15
C TRP A 97 -6.73 4.90 3.15
N VAL A 98 -5.68 4.20 2.70
CA VAL A 98 -4.62 3.66 3.58
C VAL A 98 -3.93 4.77 4.36
N LYS A 99 -3.59 5.89 3.72
CA LYS A 99 -2.97 7.04 4.39
C LYS A 99 -3.88 7.64 5.47
N ALA A 100 -5.17 7.79 5.18
CA ALA A 100 -6.14 8.30 6.15
C ALA A 100 -6.30 7.35 7.34
N TYR A 101 -6.41 6.05 7.09
CA TYR A 101 -6.48 5.02 8.12
C TYR A 101 -5.25 5.05 9.05
N LEU A 102 -4.04 5.05 8.49
CA LEU A 102 -2.80 5.08 9.29
C LEU A 102 -2.59 6.40 10.03
N ALA A 103 -3.03 7.53 9.46
CA ALA A 103 -3.00 8.83 10.13
C ALA A 103 -3.89 8.87 11.39
N ALA A 104 -4.96 8.06 11.43
CA ALA A 104 -5.80 7.91 12.61
C ALA A 104 -5.12 7.11 13.75
N LYS A 105 -3.92 6.55 13.50
CA LYS A 105 -3.12 5.77 14.46
C LYS A 105 -3.91 4.62 15.08
N PRO A 106 -4.16 3.53 14.33
CA PRO A 106 -4.92 2.39 14.83
C PRO A 106 -4.30 1.85 16.12
N ALA A 107 -5.14 1.62 17.13
CA ALA A 107 -4.70 1.22 18.46
C ALA A 107 -4.38 -0.27 18.59
N GLY A 108 -4.71 -1.08 17.58
CA GLY A 108 -4.49 -2.52 17.54
C GLY A 108 -3.54 -2.97 16.43
N PRO A 109 -3.21 -4.27 16.37
CA PRO A 109 -2.43 -4.84 15.28
C PRO A 109 -3.18 -4.68 13.96
N VAL A 110 -2.44 -4.26 12.93
CA VAL A 110 -2.95 -4.05 11.57
C VAL A 110 -2.44 -5.19 10.69
N VAL A 111 -3.34 -5.82 9.94
CA VAL A 111 -2.98 -6.95 9.07
C VAL A 111 -3.37 -6.65 7.62
N PHE A 112 -2.40 -6.80 6.72
CA PHE A 112 -2.60 -6.78 5.27
C PHE A 112 -2.39 -8.18 4.70
N ASP A 113 -3.46 -8.80 4.22
CA ASP A 113 -3.46 -10.09 3.53
C ASP A 113 -3.44 -9.84 2.01
N LEU A 114 -2.29 -10.05 1.36
CA LEU A 114 -2.08 -9.83 -0.07
C LEU A 114 -1.93 -11.19 -0.77
N GLU A 115 -2.86 -11.50 -1.68
CA GLU A 115 -2.92 -12.75 -2.43
C GLU A 115 -3.02 -12.47 -3.93
N LEU A 116 -1.89 -12.08 -4.55
CA LEU A 116 -1.85 -11.63 -5.94
C LEU A 116 -1.30 -12.73 -6.85
N VAL A 117 -2.07 -13.08 -7.89
CA VAL A 117 -1.74 -14.17 -8.82
C VAL A 117 -0.76 -13.71 -9.88
N TYR A 118 -1.07 -12.58 -10.52
CA TYR A 118 -0.21 -11.90 -11.47
C TYR A 118 -0.39 -10.39 -11.34
N PHE A 119 0.70 -9.66 -11.53
CA PHE A 119 0.68 -8.21 -11.56
C PHE A 119 1.68 -7.66 -12.56
N ASN A 120 1.30 -6.58 -13.23
CA ASN A 120 2.17 -5.92 -14.20
C ASN A 120 3.13 -4.92 -13.52
N SER A 121 4.08 -4.39 -14.29
CA SER A 121 5.14 -3.50 -13.79
C SER A 121 4.61 -2.22 -13.13
N SER A 122 3.48 -1.68 -13.62
CA SER A 122 2.84 -0.50 -13.01
C SER A 122 2.21 -0.84 -11.65
N SER A 123 1.69 -2.05 -11.49
CA SER A 123 1.18 -2.55 -10.22
C SER A 123 2.30 -2.93 -9.25
N SER A 124 3.43 -3.47 -9.72
CA SER A 124 4.63 -3.65 -8.88
C SER A 124 5.10 -2.32 -8.28
N LYS A 125 5.16 -1.26 -9.10
CA LYS A 125 5.50 0.10 -8.64
C LYS A 125 4.53 0.58 -7.57
N ALA A 126 3.23 0.34 -7.75
CA ALA A 126 2.21 0.73 -6.78
C ALA A 126 2.27 -0.09 -5.48
N LEU A 127 2.63 -1.38 -5.54
CA LEU A 127 2.84 -2.21 -4.36
C LEU A 127 4.06 -1.73 -3.55
N LEU A 128 5.17 -1.36 -4.22
CA LEU A 128 6.30 -0.72 -3.55
C LEU A 128 5.87 0.57 -2.85
N ASP A 129 5.10 1.42 -3.52
CA ASP A 129 4.59 2.67 -2.93
C ASP A 129 3.66 2.38 -1.73
N LEU A 130 2.87 1.30 -1.79
CA LEU A 130 2.05 0.83 -0.66
C LEU A 130 2.95 0.41 0.51
N PHE A 131 3.94 -0.47 0.28
CA PHE A 131 4.84 -0.94 1.33
C PHE A 131 5.63 0.19 1.96
N GLU A 132 6.08 1.20 1.20
CA GLU A 132 6.69 2.39 1.75
C GLU A 132 5.76 3.17 2.70
N ILE A 133 4.46 3.24 2.40
CA ILE A 133 3.47 3.89 3.28
C ILE A 133 3.34 3.09 4.58
N LEU A 134 3.24 1.76 4.48
CA LEU A 134 3.11 0.86 5.64
C LEU A 134 4.38 0.91 6.50
N GLU A 135 5.56 0.80 5.88
CA GLU A 135 6.88 0.85 6.52
C GLU A 135 7.06 2.12 7.36
N ARG A 136 6.69 3.29 6.81
CA ARG A 136 6.74 4.56 7.57
C ARG A 136 5.82 4.55 8.78
N ALA A 137 4.61 3.99 8.66
CA ALA A 137 3.69 3.88 9.77
C ALA A 137 4.19 2.89 10.83
N ALA A 138 4.80 1.79 10.41
CA ALA A 138 5.39 0.80 11.30
C ALA A 138 6.59 1.37 12.06
N ALA A 139 7.51 2.05 11.36
CA ALA A 139 8.63 2.77 11.97
C ALA A 139 8.18 3.88 12.95
N SER A 140 6.95 4.40 12.81
CA SER A 140 6.36 5.35 13.74
C SER A 140 5.65 4.71 14.95
N GLY A 141 5.67 3.37 15.06
CA GLY A 141 5.14 2.62 16.21
C GLY A 141 3.83 1.87 15.95
N THR A 142 3.34 1.81 14.72
CA THR A 142 2.15 1.00 14.40
C THR A 142 2.56 -0.46 14.21
N ASN A 143 1.88 -1.40 14.86
CA ASN A 143 2.17 -2.82 14.65
C ASN A 143 1.49 -3.31 13.36
N ILE A 144 2.25 -3.48 12.29
CA ILE A 144 1.73 -3.85 10.96
C ILE A 144 2.33 -5.19 10.52
N THR A 145 1.45 -6.14 10.20
CA THR A 145 1.78 -7.42 9.58
C THR A 145 1.35 -7.42 8.12
N VAL A 146 2.25 -7.83 7.24
CA VAL A 146 1.94 -8.13 5.83
C VAL A 146 2.05 -9.63 5.63
N ASN A 147 0.94 -10.25 5.28
CA ASN A 147 0.86 -11.64 4.89
C ASN A 147 0.84 -11.71 3.37
N TRP A 148 1.97 -12.07 2.78
CA TRP A 148 2.06 -12.33 1.35
C TRP A 148 1.72 -13.79 1.08
N ARG A 149 0.54 -14.00 0.51
CA ARG A 149 -0.06 -15.30 0.25
C ARG A 149 0.14 -15.65 -1.22
N TYR A 150 0.67 -16.81 -1.50
CA TYR A 150 0.96 -17.24 -2.86
C TYR A 150 0.64 -18.72 -3.03
N ASP A 151 0.30 -19.11 -4.26
CA ASP A 151 0.16 -20.52 -4.62
C ASP A 151 1.55 -21.17 -4.62
N LYS A 152 1.70 -22.33 -3.97
CA LYS A 152 2.98 -23.07 -3.89
C LYS A 152 3.56 -23.42 -5.26
N ASP A 153 2.73 -23.50 -6.29
CA ASP A 153 3.13 -23.82 -7.67
C ASP A 153 3.46 -22.54 -8.48
N ASN A 154 3.36 -21.35 -7.87
CA ASN A 154 3.69 -20.06 -8.46
C ASN A 154 4.99 -19.48 -7.88
N ASP A 155 6.11 -19.99 -8.37
CA ASP A 155 7.46 -19.55 -7.98
C ASP A 155 7.68 -18.05 -8.18
N ILE A 156 7.08 -17.45 -9.22
CA ILE A 156 7.23 -16.01 -9.50
C ILE A 156 6.57 -15.16 -8.42
N ALA A 157 5.37 -15.53 -7.97
CA ALA A 157 4.71 -14.83 -6.87
C ALA A 157 5.49 -14.99 -5.55
N CYS A 158 6.11 -16.15 -5.31
CA CYS A 158 7.01 -16.36 -4.17
C CYS A 158 8.24 -15.44 -4.25
N GLU A 159 8.99 -15.49 -5.36
CA GLU A 159 10.19 -14.67 -5.58
C GLU A 159 9.90 -13.17 -5.39
N CYS A 160 8.78 -12.66 -5.93
CA CYS A 160 8.41 -11.26 -5.73
C CYS A 160 8.07 -10.93 -4.27
N GLY A 161 7.43 -11.85 -3.55
CA GLY A 161 7.14 -11.68 -2.13
C GLY A 161 8.41 -11.58 -1.29
N GLU A 162 9.40 -12.42 -1.58
CA GLU A 162 10.74 -12.37 -0.96
C GLU A 162 11.42 -11.03 -1.23
N GLU A 163 11.41 -10.56 -2.48
CA GLU A 163 11.97 -9.25 -2.84
C GLU A 163 11.32 -8.10 -2.07
N PHE A 164 9.99 -8.10 -1.93
CA PHE A 164 9.30 -7.08 -1.14
C PHE A 164 9.63 -7.16 0.36
N ALA A 165 9.81 -8.36 0.90
CA ALA A 165 10.16 -8.56 2.30
C ALA A 165 11.56 -8.01 2.64
N GLU A 166 12.53 -8.10 1.72
CA GLU A 166 13.90 -7.60 1.92
C GLU A 166 13.96 -6.07 2.14
N ASP A 167 13.04 -5.32 1.50
CA ASP A 167 12.94 -3.86 1.61
C ASP A 167 12.07 -3.39 2.79
N ALA A 168 11.22 -4.26 3.33
CA ALA A 168 10.19 -3.96 4.34
C ALA A 168 10.63 -4.28 5.78
N LYS A 169 11.63 -3.56 6.30
CA LYS A 169 12.35 -3.92 7.54
C LYS A 169 11.58 -3.64 8.84
N ALA A 170 10.70 -2.65 8.85
CA ALA A 170 9.89 -2.28 10.00
C ALA A 170 8.56 -3.07 10.05
N LEU A 171 8.20 -3.72 8.94
CA LEU A 171 7.01 -4.55 8.84
C LEU A 171 7.27 -5.97 9.33
N ILE A 172 6.26 -6.58 9.93
CA ILE A 172 6.26 -8.04 10.14
C ILE A 172 5.79 -8.67 8.82
N PHE A 173 6.74 -9.00 7.95
CA PHE A 173 6.44 -9.58 6.63
C PHE A 173 6.49 -11.12 6.70
N THR A 174 5.39 -11.78 6.34
CA THR A 174 5.26 -13.24 6.38
C THR A 174 4.88 -13.77 5.00
N LEU A 175 5.65 -14.73 4.50
CA LEU A 175 5.34 -15.49 3.29
C LEU A 175 4.50 -16.71 3.66
N LEU A 176 3.34 -16.86 3.00
CA LEU A 176 2.38 -17.92 3.27
C LEU A 176 2.04 -18.66 1.96
N ALA A 177 2.59 -19.85 1.78
CA ALA A 177 2.19 -20.76 0.71
C ALA A 177 0.77 -21.31 0.98
N LEU A 178 -0.06 -21.39 -0.07
CA LEU A 178 -1.43 -21.90 -0.04
C LEU A 178 -1.57 -23.33 -0.57
#